data_AF-A0A5C4TKN9-F1
#
_entry.id   AF-A0A5C4TKN9-F1
#
_cell.length_a   1.000
_cell.length_b   1.000
_cell.length_c   1.000
_cell.angle_alpha   90.00
_cell.angle_beta   90.00
_cell.angle_gamma   90.00
#
_symmetry.space_group_name_H-M   'P 1'
#
loop_
_entity.id
_entity.type
_entity.pdbx_description
1 polymer ?
#
loop_
_entity_poly.entity_id
_entity_poly.type
_entity_poly.pdbx_seq_one_letter_code
_entity_poly.pdbx_strand_id
1 'polypeptide(L)' 'MNKQTKIAPLFLKPIFHQKMWGGTNLKKFNLAIPSDNTGEAWLASAYGDDLSQIVNGPYQGQTLKQVWND' A
#
# COMPACT_ATOMS: atom_id res chain seq x y z
N MET A 1 15.36 22.20 16.41
CA MET A 1 16.10 21.19 15.62
C MET A 1 15.42 21.08 14.26
N ASN A 2 16.01 21.69 13.22
CA ASN A 2 15.44 21.66 11.87
C ASN A 2 15.61 20.26 11.29
N LYS A 3 14.56 19.45 11.33
CA LYS A 3 14.50 18.24 10.50
C LYS A 3 14.36 18.73 9.05
N GLN A 4 15.47 18.72 8.31
CA GLN A 4 15.47 18.93 6.87
C GLN A 4 14.46 17.94 6.26
N THR A 5 13.36 18.44 5.72
CA THR A 5 12.34 17.62 5.07
C THR A 5 12.94 17.07 3.79
N LYS A 6 13.47 15.86 3.86
CA LYS A 6 14.01 15.17 2.69
C LYS A 6 12.83 14.80 1.80
N ILE A 7 12.68 15.49 0.66
CA ILE A 7 11.71 15.10 -0.37
C ILE A 7 12.09 13.70 -0.83
N ALA A 8 11.21 12.74 -0.62
CA ALA A 8 11.45 11.34 -0.91
C ALA A 8 10.16 10.70 -1.45
N PRO A 9 10.27 9.68 -2.32
CA PRO A 9 9.11 8.90 -2.74
C PRO A 9 8.38 8.29 -1.54
N LEU A 10 7.06 8.23 -1.62
CA LEU A 10 6.23 7.49 -0.67
C LEU A 10 6.18 6.02 -1.10
N PHE A 11 6.63 5.13 -0.22
CA PHE A 11 6.42 3.71 -0.36
C PHE A 11 5.14 3.32 0.38
N LEU A 12 4.33 2.51 -0.29
CA LEU A 12 3.00 2.15 0.19
C LEU A 12 2.94 0.65 0.50
N LYS A 13 2.24 0.30 1.58
CA LYS A 13 1.91 -1.09 1.88
C LYS A 13 0.78 -1.55 0.95
N PRO A 14 0.94 -2.67 0.22
CA PRO A 14 -0.12 -3.20 -0.62
C PRO A 14 -1.27 -3.75 0.22
N ILE A 15 -2.48 -3.60 -0.31
CA ILE A 15 -3.69 -4.25 0.21
C ILE A 15 -4.02 -5.40 -0.74
N PHE A 16 -4.34 -6.56 -0.18
CA PHE A 16 -4.63 -7.76 -0.96
C PHE A 16 -6.08 -8.17 -0.78
N HIS A 17 -6.75 -8.48 -1.88
CA HIS A 17 -8.12 -9.00 -1.87
C HIS A 17 -8.18 -10.40 -2.44
N GLN A 18 -8.90 -11.27 -1.71
CA GLN A 18 -9.29 -12.57 -2.22
C GLN A 18 -10.45 -12.42 -3.20
N LYS A 19 -10.42 -13.21 -4.28
CA LYS A 19 -11.46 -13.21 -5.32
C LYS A 19 -11.66 -14.65 -5.79
N MET A 20 -12.86 -15.00 -6.31
CA MET A 20 -13.12 -16.35 -6.84
C MET A 20 -12.19 -16.74 -8.00
N TRP A 21 -11.76 -15.74 -8.76
CA TRP A 21 -10.80 -15.86 -9.86
C TRP A 21 -9.36 -15.62 -9.41
N GLY A 22 -9.12 -15.54 -8.10
CA GLY A 22 -7.80 -15.30 -7.52
C GLY A 22 -6.84 -16.45 -7.75
N GLY A 23 -5.56 -16.18 -7.53
CA GLY A 23 -4.50 -17.15 -7.78
C GLY A 23 -3.17 -16.75 -7.16
N THR A 24 -2.09 -17.35 -7.65
CA THR A 24 -0.72 -17.09 -7.18
C THR A 24 0.11 -16.23 -8.13
N ASN A 25 -0.46 -15.79 -9.25
CA ASN A 25 0.28 -15.04 -10.28
C ASN A 25 0.95 -13.77 -9.75
N LEU A 26 0.37 -13.12 -8.73
CA LEU A 26 0.94 -11.94 -8.07
C LEU A 26 2.32 -12.22 -7.42
N LYS A 27 2.64 -13.47 -7.06
CA LYS A 27 3.97 -13.85 -6.54
C LYS A 27 5.09 -13.54 -7.54
N LYS A 28 4.81 -13.52 -8.85
CA LYS A 28 5.80 -13.18 -9.91
C LYS A 28 6.31 -11.75 -9.82
N PHE A 29 5.59 -10.87 -9.14
CA PHE A 29 5.98 -9.48 -8.89
C PHE A 29 6.65 -9.30 -7.51
N ASN A 30 7.14 -10.38 -6.90
CA ASN A 30 7.73 -10.39 -5.56
C ASN A 30 6.77 -9.89 -4.46
N LEU A 31 5.46 -10.01 -4.68
CA LEU A 31 4.44 -9.68 -3.68
C LEU A 31 4.23 -10.87 -2.74
N ALA A 32 4.40 -10.63 -1.45
CA ALA A 32 4.08 -11.59 -0.39
C ALA A 32 2.56 -11.65 -0.20
N ILE A 33 1.87 -12.37 -1.08
CA ILE A 33 0.41 -12.52 -1.03
C ILE A 33 -0.03 -13.43 0.13
N PRO A 34 -1.17 -13.13 0.80
CA PRO A 34 -1.60 -13.84 2.01
C PRO A 34 -2.28 -15.18 1.72
N SER A 35 -2.70 -15.45 0.48
CA SER A 35 -3.30 -16.73 0.09
C SER A 35 -3.09 -17.05 -1.38
N ASP A 36 -3.25 -18.33 -1.74
CA ASP A 36 -3.22 -18.80 -3.12
C ASP A 36 -4.47 -18.42 -3.93
N ASN A 37 -5.41 -17.69 -3.32
CA ASN A 37 -6.62 -17.17 -3.95
C ASN A 37 -6.65 -15.63 -3.97
N THR A 38 -5.47 -14.99 -3.99
CA THR A 38 -5.36 -13.53 -4.06
C THR A 38 -5.61 -13.09 -5.51
N GLY A 39 -6.69 -12.34 -5.73
CA GLY A 39 -7.06 -11.84 -7.07
C GLY A 39 -6.50 -10.45 -7.35
N GLU A 40 -6.51 -9.58 -6.35
CA GLU A 40 -6.12 -8.18 -6.51
C GLU A 40 -5.05 -7.78 -5.50
N ALA A 41 -4.12 -6.95 -5.96
CA ALA A 41 -3.18 -6.21 -5.13
C ALA A 41 -3.38 -4.72 -5.40
N TRP A 42 -3.95 -4.01 -4.44
CA TRP A 42 -4.12 -2.58 -4.49
C TRP A 42 -2.86 -1.93 -3.89
N LEU A 43 -1.96 -1.49 -4.77
CA LEU A 43 -0.64 -0.96 -4.38
C LEU A 43 -0.70 0.52 -3.94
N ALA A 44 -1.66 1.27 -4.48
CA ALA A 44 -1.92 2.66 -4.12
C ALA A 44 -3.44 2.88 -4.09
N SER A 45 -4.00 3.00 -2.89
CA SER A 45 -5.42 3.20 -2.70
C SER A 45 -5.69 4.25 -1.63
N ALA A 46 -6.68 5.09 -1.91
CA ALA A 46 -7.30 6.04 -0.99
C ALA A 46 -8.83 5.86 -0.96
N TYR A 47 -9.33 4.69 -1.40
CA TYR A 47 -10.74 4.42 -1.58
C TYR A 47 -11.35 3.70 -0.36
N GLY A 48 -12.52 4.18 0.09
CA GLY A 48 -13.28 3.54 1.17
C GLY A 48 -12.43 3.29 2.42
N ASP A 49 -12.49 2.04 2.91
CA ASP A 49 -11.70 1.53 4.03
C ASP A 49 -10.39 0.86 3.59
N ASP A 50 -10.21 0.63 2.28
CA ASP A 50 -9.02 0.02 1.69
C ASP A 50 -7.94 1.07 1.44
N LEU A 51 -7.37 1.60 2.52
CA LEU A 51 -6.43 2.72 2.49
C LEU A 51 -4.97 2.25 2.57
N SER A 52 -4.17 2.55 1.53
CA SER A 52 -2.74 2.22 1.52
C SER A 52 -2.00 3.03 2.59
N GLN A 53 -1.23 2.33 3.43
CA GLN A 53 -0.42 2.94 4.47
C GLN A 53 0.98 3.30 3.93
N ILE A 54 1.47 4.49 4.26
CA ILE A 54 2.84 4.93 3.94
C ILE A 54 3.82 4.27 4.92
N VAL A 55 4.89 3.66 4.40
CA VAL A 55 5.84 2.87 5.21
C VAL A 55 7.18 3.56 5.46
N ASN A 56 7.38 4.78 4.95
CA ASN A 56 8.64 5.50 5.09
C ASN A 56 8.45 7.01 5.30
N GLY A 57 9.51 7.64 5.83
CA GLY A 57 9.61 9.09 5.88
C GLY A 57 8.66 9.75 6.90
N PRO A 58 8.42 11.07 6.75
CA PRO A 58 7.66 11.85 7.74
C PRO A 58 6.19 11.43 7.91
N TYR A 59 5.60 10.86 6.85
CA TYR A 59 4.21 10.40 6.84
C TYR A 59 4.08 8.91 7.18
N GLN A 60 5.16 8.25 7.58
CA GLN A 60 5.13 6.85 7.95
C GLN A 60 4.04 6.59 9.00
N GLY A 61 3.24 5.55 8.76
CA GLY A 61 2.12 5.19 9.62
C GLY A 61 0.78 5.77 9.17
N GLN A 62 0.79 6.89 8.43
CA GLN A 62 -0.42 7.50 7.90
C GLN A 62 -0.90 6.80 6.63
N THR A 63 -2.18 6.96 6.33
CA THR A 63 -2.79 6.50 5.08
C THR A 63 -2.59 7.53 3.96
N LEU A 64 -2.60 7.06 2.72
CA LEU A 64 -2.53 7.93 1.54
C LEU A 64 -3.68 8.96 1.52
N LYS A 65 -4.85 8.60 2.04
CA LYS A 65 -6.01 9.49 2.15
C LYS A 65 -5.83 10.60 3.19
N GLN A 66 -5.15 10.33 4.31
CA GLN A 66 -4.82 11.36 5.30
C GLN A 66 -3.92 12.42 4.66
N VAL A 67 -2.81 11.99 4.06
CA VAL A 67 -1.84 12.89 3.42
C VAL A 67 -2.41 13.64 2.22
N TRP A 68 -3.39 13.08 1.52
CA TRP A 68 -4.08 13.79 0.42
C TRP A 68 -5.00 14.92 0.90
N ASN A 69 -5.59 14.78 2.09
CA ASN A 69 -6.57 15.73 2.61
C ASN A 69 -5.95 16.81 3.54
N ASP A 70 -4.67 16.69 3.86
CA ASP A 70 -3.89 17.67 4.65
C ASP A 70 -3.48 18.89 3.80
#